data_AF-A0A502VX12-F1
#
_entry.id   AF-A0A502VX12-F1
#
_cell.length_a   1.000
_cell.length_b   1.000
_cell.length_c   1.000
_cell.angle_alpha   90.00
_cell.angle_beta   90.00
_cell.angle_gamma   90.00
#
_symmetry.space_group_name_H-M   'P 1'
#
loop_
_entity.id
_entity.type
_entity.pdbx_description
1 polymer ?
#
loop_
_entity_poly.entity_id
_entity_poly.type
_entity_poly.pdbx_seq_one_letter_code
_entity_poly.pdbx_strand_id
1 'polypeptide(L)'
;MSAKQKTSADIYVFDVDPNSDTAAANVLRLVGRDKDVLEIGAGPGSIAKPLIALNGCRVTALEYDPNCIPILKSFCVDAVQGDLNTPGWGEVFGERRFDAVVIADVLEHLVNPWETLREVTRYLRPGGSVVSSIPNANHAAMMAMMLDDNVDYRDWGLLDRTHIRFFGAKNLQHLFRQANLKIVDALFVVRTPEMTEFAENWKKTPEQVRAALELGAYSQIYQTVVKAELANSPKNEFVLLDRAPPKIGKPVSNLPFVPPPHYSPQQRPTFRTMVGRMLGPTGRRIVKSILSMR
;
A
#
# COMPACT_ATOMS: atom_id res chain seq x y z
N MET A 1 -15.56 33.89 8.28
CA MET A 1 -14.11 33.74 8.04
C MET A 1 -13.92 32.43 7.30
N SER A 2 -13.47 32.46 6.04
CA SER A 2 -13.22 31.24 5.26
C SER A 2 -12.08 30.47 5.91
N ALA A 3 -12.31 29.24 6.33
CA ALA A 3 -11.23 28.34 6.70
C ALA A 3 -10.31 28.20 5.47
N LYS A 4 -9.04 28.61 5.59
CA LYS A 4 -8.05 28.32 4.55
C LYS A 4 -7.99 26.80 4.41
N GLN A 5 -8.24 26.30 3.21
CA GLN A 5 -7.98 24.91 2.85
C GLN A 5 -6.48 24.67 3.06
N LYS A 6 -6.11 23.76 3.97
CA LYS A 6 -4.70 23.38 4.19
C LYS A 6 -4.15 22.79 2.90
N THR A 7 -2.95 23.22 2.50
CA THR A 7 -2.27 22.67 1.32
C THR A 7 -1.58 21.36 1.67
N SER A 8 -1.19 20.55 0.67
CA SER A 8 -0.42 19.33 0.96
C SER A 8 0.91 19.66 1.67
N ALA A 9 1.49 20.83 1.36
CA ALA A 9 2.64 21.41 2.04
C ALA A 9 2.42 21.70 3.53
N ASP A 10 1.18 21.84 4.01
CA ASP A 10 0.87 22.04 5.43
C ASP A 10 0.60 20.72 6.17
N ILE A 11 0.23 19.66 5.45
CA ILE A 11 -0.21 18.37 6.01
C ILE A 11 0.95 17.37 6.07
N TYR A 12 1.83 17.37 5.07
CA TYR A 12 2.87 16.34 4.90
C TYR A 12 4.27 16.78 5.31
N VAL A 13 4.43 17.83 6.12
CA VAL A 13 5.73 18.19 6.71
C VAL A 13 5.93 17.40 8.00
N PHE A 14 6.91 16.52 8.02
CA PHE A 14 7.31 15.79 9.22
C PHE A 14 8.79 15.43 9.18
N ASP A 15 9.39 15.36 10.36
CA ASP A 15 10.77 14.88 10.53
C ASP A 15 10.78 13.35 10.65
N VAL A 16 11.74 12.71 9.98
CA VAL A 16 11.89 11.25 10.00
C VAL A 16 13.07 10.88 10.88
N ASP A 17 12.79 10.25 12.03
CA ASP A 17 13.81 9.50 12.76
C ASP A 17 14.03 8.14 12.07
N PRO A 18 15.22 7.86 11.49
CA PRO A 18 15.51 6.62 10.79
C PRO A 18 15.50 5.38 11.70
N ASN A 19 15.42 5.54 13.02
CA ASN A 19 15.30 4.46 14.00
C ASN A 19 13.85 4.24 14.47
N SER A 20 12.92 5.11 14.08
CA SER A 20 11.51 4.99 14.45
C SER A 20 10.78 3.84 13.73
N ASP A 21 9.68 3.37 14.30
CA ASP A 21 8.76 2.44 13.63
C ASP A 21 7.72 3.22 12.81
N THR A 22 8.17 3.85 11.72
CA THR A 22 7.33 4.60 10.79
C THR A 22 7.52 4.13 9.35
N ALA A 23 6.53 4.36 8.50
CA ALA A 23 6.62 4.02 7.08
C ALA A 23 7.78 4.76 6.41
N ALA A 24 7.93 6.06 6.68
CA ALA A 24 9.04 6.86 6.16
C ALA A 24 10.41 6.31 6.58
N ALA A 25 10.62 5.96 7.85
CA ALA A 25 11.88 5.35 8.30
C ALA A 25 12.13 4.01 7.59
N ASN A 26 11.10 3.18 7.40
CA ASN A 26 11.20 1.93 6.65
C ASN A 26 11.54 2.15 5.17
N VAL A 27 11.01 3.21 4.54
CA VAL A 27 11.38 3.61 3.17
C VAL A 27 12.87 3.91 3.09
N LEU A 28 13.41 4.73 3.99
CA LEU A 28 14.84 5.07 4.04
C LEU A 28 15.71 3.81 4.17
N ARG A 29 15.32 2.88 5.06
CA ARG A 29 16.03 1.60 5.27
C ARG A 29 16.05 0.74 4.00
N LEU A 30 14.92 0.62 3.31
CA LEU A 30 14.79 -0.22 2.12
C LEU A 30 15.42 0.39 0.87
N VAL A 31 15.43 1.73 0.73
CA VAL A 31 16.15 2.43 -0.33
C VAL A 31 17.67 2.20 -0.17
N GLY A 32 18.18 2.35 1.06
CA GLY A 32 19.61 2.25 1.34
C GLY A 32 20.37 3.52 0.97
N ARG A 33 21.70 3.40 0.86
CA ARG A 33 22.63 4.53 0.73
C ARG A 33 23.12 4.77 -0.68
N ASP A 34 23.57 6.00 -0.95
CA ASP A 34 24.31 6.43 -2.13
C ASP A 34 23.60 6.05 -3.45
N LYS A 35 22.27 6.25 -3.48
CA LYS A 35 21.41 5.93 -4.63
C LYS A 35 21.00 7.17 -5.41
N ASP A 36 20.83 7.02 -6.72
CA ASP A 36 20.06 7.93 -7.54
C ASP A 36 18.58 7.52 -7.46
N VAL A 37 17.74 8.39 -6.90
CA VAL A 37 16.36 8.09 -6.50
C VAL A 37 15.39 8.99 -7.27
N LEU A 38 14.35 8.39 -7.83
CA LEU A 38 13.14 9.11 -8.24
C LEU A 38 12.10 8.97 -7.13
N GLU A 39 11.68 10.06 -6.52
CA GLU A 39 10.58 10.07 -5.55
C GLU A 39 9.31 10.59 -6.22
N ILE A 40 8.28 9.75 -6.25
CA ILE A 40 6.98 10.05 -6.84
C ILE A 40 5.99 10.38 -5.72
N GLY A 41 5.36 11.55 -5.79
CA GLY A 41 4.52 12.09 -4.72
C GLY A 41 5.38 12.56 -3.54
N ALA A 42 6.41 13.37 -3.82
CA ALA A 42 7.40 13.77 -2.83
C ALA A 42 6.86 14.72 -1.73
N GLY A 43 5.70 15.34 -1.96
CA GLY A 43 5.13 16.37 -1.10
C GLY A 43 6.16 17.48 -0.81
N PRO A 44 6.27 17.97 0.43
CA PRO A 44 7.28 18.96 0.81
C PRO A 44 8.68 18.36 1.04
N GLY A 45 8.89 17.08 0.71
CA GLY A 45 10.18 16.37 0.78
C GLY A 45 10.51 15.77 2.14
N SER A 46 9.51 15.32 2.89
CA SER A 46 9.72 14.69 4.21
C SER A 46 10.48 13.36 4.12
N ILE A 47 10.46 12.68 2.96
CA ILE A 47 11.31 11.52 2.66
C ILE A 47 12.55 11.92 1.85
N ALA A 48 12.41 12.82 0.87
CA ALA A 48 13.53 13.33 0.06
C ALA A 48 14.69 13.89 0.91
N LYS A 49 14.38 14.76 1.89
CA LYS A 49 15.38 15.41 2.74
C LYS A 49 16.27 14.41 3.48
N PRO A 50 15.73 13.46 4.27
CA PRO A 50 16.57 12.49 4.96
C PRO A 50 17.21 11.46 4.01
N LEU A 51 16.60 11.13 2.86
CA LEU A 51 17.31 10.34 1.83
C LEU A 51 18.60 11.04 1.37
N ILE A 52 18.57 12.35 1.19
CA ILE A 52 19.76 13.13 0.84
C ILE A 52 20.71 13.22 2.03
N ALA A 53 20.24 13.74 3.17
CA ALA A 53 21.07 14.11 4.30
C ALA A 53 21.66 12.90 5.05
N LEU A 54 20.88 11.84 5.23
CA LEU A 54 21.27 10.67 6.04
C LEU A 54 21.80 9.54 5.17
N ASN A 55 21.17 9.28 4.02
CA ASN A 55 21.53 8.17 3.15
C ASN A 55 22.52 8.55 2.04
N GLY A 56 22.81 9.83 1.81
CA GLY A 56 23.71 10.27 0.74
C GLY A 56 23.12 10.11 -0.67
N CYS A 57 21.80 9.97 -0.77
CA CYS A 57 21.12 9.80 -2.05
C CYS A 57 21.03 11.11 -2.83
N ARG A 58 20.94 10.98 -4.15
CA ARG A 58 20.56 12.05 -5.08
C ARG A 58 19.10 11.86 -5.43
N VAL A 59 18.25 12.86 -5.17
CA VAL A 59 16.80 12.73 -5.38
C VAL A 59 16.34 13.61 -6.52
N THR A 60 15.61 13.02 -7.47
CA THR A 60 14.74 13.71 -8.43
C THR A 60 13.30 13.52 -7.95
N ALA A 61 12.50 14.58 -7.89
CA ALA A 61 11.12 14.51 -7.38
C ALA A 61 10.08 14.71 -8.49
N LEU A 62 9.00 13.94 -8.44
CA LEU A 62 7.73 14.21 -9.12
C LEU A 62 6.70 14.55 -8.05
N GLU A 63 6.01 15.67 -8.20
CA GLU A 63 4.99 16.11 -7.24
C GLU A 63 3.77 16.72 -7.94
N TYR A 64 2.58 16.45 -7.43
CA TYR A 64 1.33 16.97 -7.98
C TYR A 64 1.09 18.42 -7.58
N ASP A 65 1.29 18.76 -6.30
CA ASP A 65 1.05 20.08 -5.74
C ASP A 65 2.14 21.08 -6.19
N PRO A 66 1.81 22.10 -7.00
CA PRO A 66 2.79 23.07 -7.47
C PRO A 66 3.46 23.87 -6.34
N ASN A 67 2.82 23.98 -5.16
CA ASN A 67 3.38 24.70 -4.02
C ASN A 67 4.60 24.00 -3.42
N CYS A 68 4.72 22.68 -3.60
CA CYS A 68 5.86 21.89 -3.13
C CYS A 68 7.08 22.00 -4.05
N ILE A 69 6.89 22.35 -5.33
CA ILE A 69 7.95 22.35 -6.34
C ILE A 69 9.11 23.31 -5.98
N PRO A 70 8.87 24.58 -5.59
CA PRO A 70 9.97 25.47 -5.20
C PRO A 70 10.75 24.95 -3.99
N ILE A 71 10.07 24.29 -3.04
CA ILE A 71 10.68 23.70 -1.84
C ILE A 71 11.60 22.54 -2.26
N LEU A 72 11.08 21.61 -3.05
CA LEU A 72 11.85 20.47 -3.55
C LEU A 72 13.06 20.92 -4.38
N LYS A 73 12.91 21.92 -5.25
CA LYS A 73 14.01 22.47 -6.06
C LYS A 73 15.14 23.08 -5.23
N SER A 74 14.91 23.42 -3.96
CA SER A 74 15.97 24.00 -3.12
C SER A 74 16.97 22.97 -2.59
N PHE A 75 16.70 21.67 -2.72
CA PHE A 75 17.59 20.61 -2.22
C PHE A 75 17.64 19.33 -3.08
N CYS A 76 16.62 19.03 -3.88
CA CYS A 76 16.65 17.93 -4.85
C CYS A 76 17.55 18.27 -6.05
N VAL A 77 18.03 17.24 -6.75
CA VAL A 77 18.72 17.39 -8.03
C VAL A 77 17.83 18.06 -9.06
N ASP A 78 16.55 17.68 -9.07
CA ASP A 78 15.51 18.20 -9.94
C ASP A 78 14.15 17.94 -9.30
N ALA A 79 13.15 18.75 -9.63
CA ALA A 79 11.78 18.55 -9.18
C ALA A 79 10.79 19.05 -10.23
N VAL A 80 9.86 18.17 -10.58
CA VAL A 80 8.92 18.33 -11.69
C VAL A 80 7.50 18.21 -11.19
N GLN A 81 6.63 19.10 -11.66
CA GLN A 81 5.20 18.98 -11.41
C GLN A 81 4.59 17.92 -12.35
N GLY A 82 3.78 17.00 -11.82
CA GLY A 82 3.03 16.07 -12.66
C GLY A 82 1.88 15.37 -11.94
N ASP A 83 0.86 15.01 -12.69
CA ASP A 83 -0.29 14.24 -12.23
C ASP A 83 -0.21 12.81 -12.77
N LEU A 84 -0.11 11.84 -11.86
CA LEU A 84 -0.03 10.42 -12.19
C LEU A 84 -1.30 9.85 -12.82
N ASN A 85 -2.42 10.57 -12.74
CA ASN A 85 -3.66 10.21 -13.45
C ASN A 85 -3.69 10.75 -14.89
N THR A 86 -2.72 11.58 -15.29
CA THR A 86 -2.57 12.07 -16.66
C THR A 86 -1.62 11.16 -17.45
N PRO A 87 -2.01 10.67 -18.64
CA PRO A 87 -1.13 9.85 -19.48
C PRO A 87 0.18 10.58 -19.81
N GLY A 88 1.29 9.84 -19.86
CA GLY A 88 2.58 10.39 -20.23
C GLY A 88 3.25 11.26 -19.16
N TRP A 89 2.78 11.22 -17.91
CA TRP A 89 3.40 11.95 -16.79
C TRP A 89 4.91 11.69 -16.67
N GLY A 90 5.37 10.49 -17.06
CA GLY A 90 6.76 10.12 -16.98
C GLY A 90 7.62 10.53 -18.19
N GLU A 91 7.05 11.13 -19.25
CA GLU A 91 7.81 11.57 -20.44
C GLU A 91 8.89 12.61 -20.09
N VAL A 92 8.64 13.42 -19.06
CA VAL A 92 9.59 14.42 -18.54
C VAL A 92 10.90 13.82 -18.01
N PHE A 93 10.93 12.52 -17.73
CA PHE A 93 12.14 11.82 -17.33
C PHE A 93 12.97 11.33 -18.52
N GLY A 94 12.39 11.24 -19.72
CA GLY A 94 13.07 10.77 -20.92
C GLY A 94 13.77 9.42 -20.72
N GLU A 95 15.07 9.37 -21.03
CA GLU A 95 15.90 8.16 -20.89
C GLU A 95 16.52 8.00 -19.50
N ARG A 96 16.21 8.88 -18.53
CA ARG A 96 16.74 8.76 -17.17
C ARG A 96 16.33 7.43 -16.54
N ARG A 97 17.27 6.82 -15.82
CA ARG A 97 17.07 5.61 -15.03
C ARG A 97 17.63 5.81 -13.64
N PHE A 98 16.98 5.25 -12.64
CA PHE A 98 17.27 5.41 -11.22
C PHE A 98 17.62 4.06 -10.58
N ASP A 99 18.42 4.10 -9.52
CA ASP A 99 18.72 2.92 -8.71
C ASP A 99 17.51 2.54 -7.84
N ALA A 100 16.71 3.53 -7.43
CA ALA A 100 15.46 3.31 -6.74
C ALA A 100 14.37 4.28 -7.19
N VAL A 101 13.12 3.81 -7.20
CA VAL A 101 11.93 4.65 -7.31
C VAL A 101 11.15 4.53 -6.01
N VAL A 102 10.86 5.64 -5.34
CA VAL A 102 10.07 5.69 -4.12
C VAL A 102 8.65 6.13 -4.45
N ILE A 103 7.66 5.38 -3.96
CA ILE A 103 6.22 5.67 -4.10
C ILE A 103 5.58 5.46 -2.73
N ALA A 104 5.72 6.44 -1.84
CA ALA A 104 5.31 6.34 -0.46
C ALA A 104 3.97 7.05 -0.23
N ASP A 105 2.94 6.31 0.18
CA ASP A 105 1.60 6.86 0.47
C ASP A 105 0.97 7.57 -0.75
N VAL A 106 1.01 6.90 -1.91
CA VAL A 106 0.52 7.45 -3.20
C VAL A 106 -0.46 6.50 -3.91
N LEU A 107 -0.17 5.20 -3.96
CA LEU A 107 -0.89 4.23 -4.81
C LEU A 107 -2.38 4.12 -4.46
N GLU A 108 -2.73 4.34 -3.20
CA GLU A 108 -4.07 4.35 -2.63
C GLU A 108 -4.92 5.55 -3.10
N HIS A 109 -4.29 6.63 -3.55
CA HIS A 109 -4.93 7.84 -4.08
C HIS A 109 -5.14 7.78 -5.60
N LEU A 110 -4.55 6.81 -6.30
CA LEU A 110 -4.57 6.75 -7.76
C LEU A 110 -5.81 6.06 -8.31
N VAL A 111 -6.28 6.54 -9.46
CA VAL A 111 -7.36 5.87 -10.20
C VAL A 111 -6.84 4.53 -10.75
N ASN A 112 -5.62 4.49 -11.28
CA ASN A 112 -5.05 3.29 -11.88
C ASN A 112 -3.61 2.99 -11.39
N PRO A 113 -3.42 2.61 -10.12
CA PRO A 113 -2.08 2.34 -9.56
C PRO A 113 -1.33 1.22 -10.30
N TRP A 114 -2.06 0.29 -10.94
CA TRP A 114 -1.46 -0.77 -11.74
C TRP A 114 -0.72 -0.26 -12.97
N GLU A 115 -1.26 0.75 -13.65
CA GLU A 115 -0.64 1.36 -14.82
C GLU A 115 0.56 2.21 -14.42
N THR A 116 0.41 3.03 -13.36
CA THR A 116 1.52 3.80 -12.79
C THR A 116 2.69 2.89 -12.41
N LEU A 117 2.44 1.77 -11.72
CA LEU A 117 3.52 0.84 -11.37
C LEU A 117 4.18 0.19 -12.60
N ARG A 118 3.42 -0.14 -13.66
CA ARG A 118 4.00 -0.63 -14.91
C ARG A 118 4.90 0.42 -15.57
N GLU A 119 4.44 1.66 -15.63
CA GLU A 119 5.21 2.77 -16.19
C GLU A 119 6.50 3.01 -15.40
N VAL A 120 6.43 2.96 -14.06
CA VAL A 120 7.58 3.11 -13.16
C VAL A 120 8.71 2.14 -13.49
N THR A 121 8.40 0.91 -13.91
CA THR A 121 9.44 -0.08 -14.24
C THR A 121 10.39 0.39 -15.34
N ARG A 122 9.94 1.29 -16.23
CA ARG A 122 10.76 1.85 -17.32
C ARG A 122 11.86 2.76 -16.82
N TYR A 123 11.74 3.29 -15.60
CA TYR A 123 12.71 4.20 -15.00
C TYR A 123 13.72 3.49 -14.10
N LEU A 124 13.65 2.17 -13.98
CA LEU A 124 14.61 1.41 -13.19
C LEU A 124 15.88 1.12 -14.00
N ARG A 125 17.04 1.30 -13.37
CA ARG A 125 18.30 0.70 -13.85
C ARG A 125 18.23 -0.83 -13.70
N PRO A 126 19.08 -1.58 -14.42
CA PRO A 126 19.29 -2.99 -14.11
C PRO A 126 19.65 -3.19 -12.63
N GLY A 127 18.88 -4.02 -11.92
CA GLY A 127 19.04 -4.23 -10.47
C GLY A 127 18.46 -3.11 -9.59
N GLY A 128 17.80 -2.11 -10.18
CA GLY A 128 17.06 -1.08 -9.45
C GLY A 128 15.76 -1.61 -8.84
N SER A 129 15.23 -0.88 -7.86
CA SER A 129 14.06 -1.30 -7.09
C SER A 129 12.99 -0.22 -6.95
N VAL A 130 11.73 -0.63 -6.86
CA VAL A 130 10.64 0.21 -6.34
C VAL A 130 10.54 0.01 -4.83
N VAL A 131 10.50 1.09 -4.06
CA VAL A 131 10.19 1.07 -2.64
C VAL A 131 8.87 1.80 -2.44
N SER A 132 7.89 1.14 -1.84
CA SER A 132 6.54 1.69 -1.68
C SER A 132 5.95 1.37 -0.33
N SER A 133 5.23 2.33 0.25
CA SER A 133 4.46 2.16 1.49
C SER A 133 2.97 2.15 1.15
N ILE A 134 2.23 1.17 1.66
CA ILE A 134 0.81 0.97 1.32
C ILE A 134 0.00 0.71 2.60
N PRO A 135 -1.06 1.50 2.88
CA PRO A 135 -1.97 1.27 3.99
C PRO A 135 -2.65 -0.11 3.91
N ASN A 136 -2.84 -0.75 5.05
CA ASN A 136 -3.48 -2.07 5.12
C ASN A 136 -4.97 -1.95 5.43
N ALA A 137 -5.80 -2.27 4.45
CA ALA A 137 -7.25 -2.24 4.59
C ALA A 137 -7.81 -3.36 5.49
N ASN A 138 -6.99 -4.35 5.85
CA ASN A 138 -7.38 -5.44 6.75
C ASN A 138 -7.05 -5.17 8.23
N HIS A 139 -6.66 -3.96 8.59
CA HIS A 139 -6.40 -3.61 9.99
C HIS A 139 -7.66 -3.79 10.84
N ALA A 140 -7.54 -4.44 12.02
CA ALA A 140 -8.69 -4.85 12.83
C ALA A 140 -9.58 -3.67 13.23
N ALA A 141 -8.98 -2.51 13.54
CA ALA A 141 -9.75 -1.32 13.90
C ALA A 141 -10.61 -0.80 12.73
N MET A 142 -10.06 -0.80 11.50
CA MET A 142 -10.81 -0.42 10.30
C MET A 142 -11.89 -1.46 9.99
N MET A 143 -11.62 -2.75 10.16
CA MET A 143 -12.63 -3.80 9.99
C MET A 143 -13.78 -3.69 11.02
N ALA A 144 -13.48 -3.30 12.25
CA ALA A 144 -14.49 -3.04 13.28
C ALA A 144 -15.40 -1.87 12.90
N MET A 145 -14.83 -0.79 12.35
CA MET A 145 -15.59 0.34 11.82
C MET A 145 -16.58 -0.10 10.73
N MET A 146 -16.14 -0.94 9.79
CA MET A 146 -16.99 -1.46 8.72
C MET A 146 -18.13 -2.35 9.23
N LEU A 147 -17.89 -3.11 10.31
CA LEU A 147 -18.93 -3.93 10.95
C LEU A 147 -19.94 -3.10 11.76
N ASP A 148 -19.59 -1.89 12.14
CA ASP A 148 -20.43 -0.91 12.83
C ASP A 148 -21.19 0.02 11.86
N ASP A 149 -21.21 -0.33 10.56
CA ASP A 149 -21.76 0.50 9.47
C ASP A 149 -21.18 1.93 9.45
N ASN A 150 -19.94 2.09 9.93
CA ASN A 150 -19.32 3.39 10.12
C ASN A 150 -18.06 3.53 9.25
N VAL A 151 -18.12 4.41 8.26
CA VAL A 151 -16.96 4.78 7.44
C VAL A 151 -16.62 6.24 7.75
N ASP A 152 -15.93 6.45 8.87
CA ASP A 152 -15.52 7.78 9.34
C ASP A 152 -14.34 8.28 8.51
N TYR A 153 -14.64 8.92 7.38
CA TYR A 153 -13.63 9.53 6.53
C TYR A 153 -12.92 10.70 7.23
N ARG A 154 -11.59 10.67 7.22
CA ARG A 154 -10.75 11.67 7.90
C ARG A 154 -9.85 12.41 6.93
N ASP A 155 -9.10 13.37 7.45
CA ASP A 155 -8.08 14.11 6.69
C ASP A 155 -6.73 13.39 6.66
N TRP A 156 -6.62 12.25 7.36
CA TRP A 156 -5.44 11.39 7.44
C TRP A 156 -5.86 10.00 7.95
N GLY A 157 -4.99 9.01 7.79
CA GLY A 157 -5.14 7.67 8.36
C GLY A 157 -5.63 6.63 7.35
N LEU A 158 -6.04 5.45 7.82
CA LEU A 158 -6.47 4.35 6.93
C LEU A 158 -7.73 4.71 6.12
N LEU A 159 -8.61 5.52 6.72
CA LEU A 159 -9.82 6.08 6.09
C LEU A 159 -9.64 7.55 5.73
N ASP A 160 -8.46 7.95 5.25
CA ASP A 160 -8.30 9.23 4.58
C ASP A 160 -9.33 9.35 3.43
N ARG A 161 -10.04 10.48 3.37
CA ARG A 161 -11.08 10.76 2.38
C ARG A 161 -10.59 10.72 0.93
N THR A 162 -9.29 10.82 0.71
CA THR A 162 -8.66 10.79 -0.61
C THR A 162 -8.22 9.38 -1.02
N HIS A 163 -8.30 8.38 -0.12
CA HIS A 163 -8.05 6.97 -0.46
C HIS A 163 -9.22 6.41 -1.29
N ILE A 164 -8.92 6.03 -2.52
CA ILE A 164 -9.88 5.42 -3.46
C ILE A 164 -9.51 3.98 -3.84
N ARG A 165 -8.39 3.47 -3.33
CA ARG A 165 -7.94 2.08 -3.49
C ARG A 165 -7.52 1.52 -2.13
N PHE A 166 -7.91 0.26 -1.89
CA PHE A 166 -7.68 -0.44 -0.63
C PHE A 166 -6.97 -1.76 -0.91
N PHE A 167 -5.94 -2.06 -0.12
CA PHE A 167 -5.11 -3.24 -0.33
C PHE A 167 -5.02 -4.08 0.95
N GLY A 168 -5.31 -5.36 0.80
CA GLY A 168 -4.86 -6.39 1.72
C GLY A 168 -3.53 -7.01 1.26
N ALA A 169 -2.85 -7.76 2.13
CA ALA A 169 -1.55 -8.38 1.81
C ALA A 169 -1.56 -9.22 0.51
N LYS A 170 -2.66 -9.94 0.21
CA LYS A 170 -2.80 -10.69 -1.05
C LYS A 170 -2.84 -9.77 -2.27
N ASN A 171 -3.64 -8.70 -2.17
CA ASN A 171 -3.84 -7.74 -3.24
C ASN A 171 -2.57 -6.93 -3.48
N LEU A 172 -1.84 -6.59 -2.42
CA LEU A 172 -0.55 -5.95 -2.50
C LEU A 172 0.48 -6.82 -3.23
N GLN A 173 0.60 -8.12 -2.88
CA GLN A 173 1.48 -9.03 -3.63
C GLN A 173 1.10 -9.08 -5.12
N HIS A 174 -0.20 -9.14 -5.43
CA HIS A 174 -0.68 -9.20 -6.80
C HIS A 174 -0.43 -7.92 -7.58
N LEU A 175 -0.61 -6.75 -6.94
CA LEU A 175 -0.37 -5.43 -7.53
C LEU A 175 1.05 -5.35 -8.14
N PHE A 176 2.08 -5.74 -7.38
CA PHE A 176 3.46 -5.74 -7.87
C PHE A 176 3.69 -6.78 -8.97
N ARG A 177 3.18 -8.01 -8.80
CA ARG A 177 3.31 -9.06 -9.84
C ARG A 177 2.68 -8.64 -11.17
N GLN A 178 1.53 -7.96 -11.15
CA GLN A 178 0.86 -7.44 -12.35
C GLN A 178 1.64 -6.32 -13.07
N ALA A 179 2.62 -5.73 -12.39
CA ALA A 179 3.54 -4.74 -12.95
C ALA A 179 4.88 -5.36 -13.38
N ASN A 180 5.00 -6.70 -13.46
CA ASN A 180 6.25 -7.40 -13.72
C ASN A 180 7.33 -7.12 -12.66
N LEU A 181 6.90 -6.87 -11.42
CA LEU A 181 7.75 -6.73 -10.25
C LEU A 181 7.53 -7.91 -9.31
N LYS A 182 8.54 -8.25 -8.52
CA LYS A 182 8.42 -9.15 -7.39
C LYS A 182 8.91 -8.45 -6.14
N ILE A 183 8.19 -8.61 -5.04
CA ILE A 183 8.63 -8.12 -3.73
C ILE A 183 9.85 -8.95 -3.33
N VAL A 184 10.94 -8.32 -2.91
CA VAL A 184 12.19 -8.98 -2.47
C VAL A 184 12.47 -8.74 -0.99
N ASP A 185 11.83 -7.73 -0.40
CA ASP A 185 11.89 -7.43 1.03
C ASP A 185 10.65 -6.65 1.48
N ALA A 186 10.29 -6.76 2.76
CA ALA A 186 9.15 -6.04 3.33
C ALA A 186 9.37 -5.73 4.81
N LEU A 187 9.05 -4.50 5.19
CA LEU A 187 8.98 -4.03 6.57
C LEU A 187 7.55 -3.61 6.91
N PHE A 188 7.18 -3.71 8.18
CA PHE A 188 5.81 -3.50 8.62
C PHE A 188 5.77 -2.42 9.70
N VAL A 189 4.79 -1.52 9.60
CA VAL A 189 4.43 -0.59 10.67
C VAL A 189 3.36 -1.27 11.50
N VAL A 190 3.66 -1.57 12.77
CA VAL A 190 2.75 -2.31 13.65
C VAL A 190 2.02 -1.32 14.56
N ARG A 191 0.70 -1.31 14.50
CA ARG A 191 -0.15 -0.54 15.43
C ARG A 191 -1.23 -1.49 15.94
N THR A 192 -1.40 -1.56 17.26
CA THR A 192 -2.61 -2.19 17.77
C THR A 192 -3.80 -1.27 17.49
N PRO A 193 -5.04 -1.78 17.45
CA PRO A 193 -6.22 -0.92 17.28
C PRO A 193 -6.28 0.28 18.21
N GLU A 194 -5.81 0.16 19.45
CA GLU A 194 -5.74 1.22 20.46
C GLU A 194 -4.73 2.33 20.13
N MET A 195 -3.77 2.07 19.25
CA MET A 195 -2.76 3.04 18.80
C MET A 195 -3.19 3.80 17.54
N THR A 196 -4.38 3.53 17.02
CA THR A 196 -4.89 4.13 15.78
C THR A 196 -5.91 5.23 16.05
N GLU A 197 -6.22 5.98 15.01
CA GLU A 197 -7.32 6.95 14.97
C GLU A 197 -8.69 6.33 15.30
N PHE A 198 -8.83 5.00 15.32
CA PHE A 198 -10.08 4.29 15.62
C PHE A 198 -10.15 3.77 17.08
N ALA A 199 -9.22 4.15 17.96
CA ALA A 199 -9.14 3.59 19.31
C ALA A 199 -10.46 3.69 20.11
N GLU A 200 -11.18 4.81 20.02
CA GLU A 200 -12.45 4.99 20.74
C GLU A 200 -13.59 4.11 20.19
N ASN A 201 -13.63 3.91 18.87
CA ASN A 201 -14.58 2.98 18.26
C ASN A 201 -14.24 1.54 18.63
N TRP A 202 -12.95 1.19 18.57
CA TRP A 202 -12.46 -0.13 18.96
C TRP A 202 -12.80 -0.48 20.42
N LYS A 203 -12.71 0.48 21.34
CA LYS A 203 -13.11 0.27 22.75
C LYS A 203 -14.58 -0.12 22.89
N LYS A 204 -15.45 0.41 22.03
CA LYS A 204 -16.90 0.14 22.01
C LYS A 204 -17.25 -1.17 21.30
N THR A 205 -16.37 -1.69 20.44
CA THR A 205 -16.57 -2.97 19.76
C THR A 205 -16.68 -4.12 20.79
N PRO A 206 -17.70 -5.00 20.69
CA PRO A 206 -17.85 -6.16 21.58
C PRO A 206 -16.59 -7.04 21.61
N GLU A 207 -16.25 -7.57 22.78
CA GLU A 207 -15.02 -8.33 23.00
C GLU A 207 -14.86 -9.51 22.05
N GLN A 208 -15.94 -10.26 21.81
CA GLN A 208 -15.93 -11.41 20.90
C GLN A 208 -15.62 -11.00 19.46
N VAL A 209 -16.11 -9.83 19.04
CA VAL A 209 -15.84 -9.27 17.70
C VAL A 209 -14.38 -8.84 17.61
N ARG A 210 -13.86 -8.14 18.63
CA ARG A 210 -12.44 -7.78 18.70
C ARG A 210 -11.53 -8.99 18.57
N ALA A 211 -11.78 -10.02 19.38
CA ALA A 211 -11.02 -11.26 19.37
C ALA A 211 -11.04 -11.93 17.98
N ALA A 212 -12.20 -11.95 17.32
CA ALA A 212 -12.33 -12.52 15.97
C ALA A 212 -11.55 -11.72 14.91
N LEU A 213 -11.62 -10.38 14.95
CA LEU A 213 -10.90 -9.51 14.02
C LEU A 213 -9.38 -9.60 14.19
N GLU A 214 -8.91 -9.79 15.42
CA GLU A 214 -7.49 -9.94 15.71
C GLU A 214 -6.87 -11.27 15.26
N LEU A 215 -7.69 -12.28 14.92
CA LEU A 215 -7.21 -13.55 14.34
C LEU A 215 -6.51 -13.35 12.99
N GLY A 216 -6.88 -12.32 12.22
CA GLY A 216 -6.26 -12.04 10.93
C GLY A 216 -4.76 -11.80 11.07
N ALA A 217 -3.92 -12.50 10.30
CA ALA A 217 -2.46 -12.40 10.45
C ALA A 217 -1.93 -10.95 10.32
N TYR A 218 -2.61 -10.14 9.51
CA TYR A 218 -2.26 -8.73 9.26
C TYR A 218 -3.09 -7.74 10.08
N SER A 219 -3.81 -8.19 11.10
CA SER A 219 -4.78 -7.38 11.85
C SER A 219 -4.19 -6.16 12.56
N GLN A 220 -2.91 -6.19 12.93
CA GLN A 220 -2.19 -5.10 13.60
C GLN A 220 -1.16 -4.43 12.68
N ILE A 221 -1.14 -4.78 11.39
CA ILE A 221 -0.28 -4.11 10.44
C ILE A 221 -1.04 -2.89 9.96
N TYR A 222 -0.52 -1.71 10.28
CA TYR A 222 -1.10 -0.44 9.84
C TYR A 222 -0.72 -0.18 8.38
N GLN A 223 0.55 -0.41 8.05
CA GLN A 223 1.10 -0.15 6.74
C GLN A 223 2.21 -1.15 6.42
N THR A 224 2.31 -1.54 5.16
CA THR A 224 3.39 -2.40 4.66
C THR A 224 4.30 -1.57 3.77
N VAL A 225 5.60 -1.58 4.04
CA VAL A 225 6.61 -0.99 3.16
C VAL A 225 7.35 -2.11 2.44
N VAL A 226 7.25 -2.14 1.12
CA VAL A 226 7.83 -3.19 0.28
C VAL A 226 8.98 -2.65 -0.54
N LYS A 227 9.99 -3.49 -0.75
CA LYS A 227 10.99 -3.33 -1.79
C LYS A 227 10.71 -4.36 -2.87
N ALA A 228 10.52 -3.90 -4.10
CA ALA A 228 10.27 -4.75 -5.25
C ALA A 228 11.29 -4.50 -6.35
N GLU A 229 11.68 -5.56 -7.04
CA GLU A 229 12.57 -5.52 -8.20
C GLU A 229 11.86 -6.13 -9.40
N LEU A 230 12.39 -5.92 -10.61
CA LEU A 230 11.89 -6.61 -11.80
C LEU A 230 11.82 -8.13 -11.57
N ALA A 231 10.80 -8.79 -12.11
CA ALA A 231 10.56 -10.21 -11.88
C ALA A 231 11.76 -11.11 -12.26
N ASN A 232 12.55 -10.68 -13.25
CA ASN A 232 13.77 -11.34 -13.72
C ASN A 232 15.02 -11.08 -12.85
N SER A 233 14.92 -10.28 -11.79
CA SER A 233 16.01 -10.10 -10.81
C SER A 233 16.47 -11.47 -10.27
N PRO A 234 17.76 -11.67 -9.97
CA PRO A 234 18.24 -12.93 -9.39
C PRO A 234 17.76 -13.16 -7.94
N LYS A 235 17.20 -12.15 -7.27
CA LYS A 235 16.75 -12.29 -5.87
C LYS A 235 15.50 -13.15 -5.75
N ASN A 236 15.37 -13.87 -4.64
CA ASN A 236 14.17 -14.63 -4.34
C ASN A 236 13.00 -13.70 -4.05
N GLU A 237 11.80 -14.11 -4.44
CA GLU A 237 10.59 -13.38 -4.08
C GLU A 237 10.29 -13.55 -2.59
N PHE A 238 10.04 -12.44 -1.91
CA PHE A 238 9.40 -12.38 -0.61
C PHE A 238 7.88 -12.44 -0.83
N VAL A 239 7.27 -13.55 -0.40
CA VAL A 239 5.81 -13.71 -0.46
C VAL A 239 5.22 -13.31 0.88
N LEU A 240 4.45 -12.22 0.90
CA LEU A 240 3.86 -11.64 2.11
C LEU A 240 3.09 -12.68 2.95
N LEU A 241 2.39 -13.60 2.30
CA LEU A 241 1.53 -14.58 2.98
C LEU A 241 2.27 -15.83 3.45
N ASP A 242 3.56 -16.00 3.15
CA ASP A 242 4.30 -17.19 3.56
C ASP A 242 4.93 -17.02 4.95
N ARG A 243 4.88 -15.80 5.50
CA ARG A 243 5.42 -15.45 6.82
C ARG A 243 4.38 -14.67 7.60
N ALA A 244 4.20 -15.02 8.87
CA ALA A 244 3.39 -14.22 9.77
C ALA A 244 4.09 -12.86 10.00
N PRO A 245 3.41 -11.72 9.82
CA PRO A 245 3.99 -10.43 10.10
C PRO A 245 4.08 -10.22 11.62
N PRO A 246 4.90 -9.27 12.10
CA PRO A 246 5.02 -8.98 13.53
C PRO A 246 3.68 -8.53 14.13
N LYS A 247 3.44 -8.90 15.39
CA LYS A 247 2.28 -8.48 16.19
C LYS A 247 2.73 -8.14 17.61
N ILE A 248 2.04 -7.18 18.24
CA ILE A 248 2.23 -6.81 19.64
C ILE A 248 1.26 -7.62 20.50
N GLY A 249 1.77 -8.15 21.62
CA GLY A 249 0.99 -8.97 22.56
C GLY A 249 1.08 -10.48 22.29
N LYS A 250 0.57 -11.29 23.23
CA LYS A 250 0.48 -12.75 23.04
C LYS A 250 -0.63 -13.06 22.04
N PRO A 251 -0.46 -14.04 21.13
CA PRO A 251 -1.54 -14.43 20.22
C PRO A 251 -2.77 -14.83 21.05
N VAL A 252 -3.92 -14.20 20.77
CA VAL A 252 -5.19 -14.43 21.48
C VAL A 252 -5.67 -15.89 21.31
N SER A 253 -5.03 -16.66 20.42
CA SER A 253 -5.18 -18.11 20.34
C SER A 253 -3.90 -18.78 19.83
N ASN A 254 -3.59 -19.98 20.31
CA ASN A 254 -2.57 -20.88 19.75
C ASN A 254 -2.98 -21.45 18.37
N LEU A 255 -3.87 -20.78 17.63
CA LEU A 255 -4.22 -21.21 16.30
C LEU A 255 -3.01 -20.99 15.39
N PRO A 256 -2.48 -22.04 14.74
CA PRO A 256 -1.36 -21.89 13.82
C PRO A 256 -1.75 -20.88 12.74
N PHE A 257 -0.80 -20.08 12.29
CA PHE A 257 -0.95 -19.32 11.05
C PHE A 257 -1.31 -20.31 9.94
N VAL A 258 -2.55 -20.25 9.46
CA VAL A 258 -2.98 -21.03 8.30
C VAL A 258 -2.83 -20.12 7.09
N PRO A 259 -1.83 -20.34 6.21
CA PRO A 259 -1.73 -19.57 4.99
C PRO A 259 -3.05 -19.75 4.21
N PRO A 260 -3.61 -18.65 3.68
CA PRO A 260 -4.81 -18.77 2.87
C PRO A 260 -4.55 -19.69 1.68
N PRO A 261 -5.54 -20.49 1.23
CA PRO A 261 -5.35 -21.37 0.08
C PRO A 261 -4.85 -20.58 -1.13
N HIS A 262 -3.76 -21.04 -1.75
CA HIS A 262 -3.26 -20.50 -3.01
C HIS A 262 -4.31 -20.76 -4.09
N TYR A 263 -5.06 -19.74 -4.49
CA TYR A 263 -5.88 -19.81 -5.69
C TYR A 263 -4.99 -19.52 -6.90
N SER A 264 -4.68 -20.56 -7.69
CA SER A 264 -4.12 -20.32 -9.02
C SER A 264 -5.19 -19.62 -9.88
N PRO A 265 -4.82 -18.62 -10.71
CA PRO A 265 -5.77 -17.94 -11.61
C PRO A 265 -6.52 -18.88 -12.56
N GLN A 266 -6.02 -20.12 -12.71
CA GLN A 266 -6.56 -21.17 -13.59
C GLN A 266 -7.67 -22.01 -12.93
N GLN A 267 -8.03 -21.76 -11.68
CA GLN A 267 -9.10 -22.48 -10.97
C GLN A 267 -10.26 -21.56 -10.59
N ARG A 268 -10.79 -20.77 -11.53
CA ARG A 268 -12.13 -20.21 -11.36
C ARG A 268 -13.15 -21.33 -11.62
N PRO A 269 -13.87 -21.87 -10.61
CA PRO A 269 -14.99 -22.75 -10.89
C PRO A 269 -16.00 -21.98 -11.75
N THR A 270 -16.49 -22.60 -12.82
CA THR A 270 -17.53 -21.97 -13.65
C THR A 270 -18.73 -21.62 -12.77
N PHE A 271 -19.47 -20.57 -13.13
CA PHE A 271 -20.69 -20.15 -12.42
C PHE A 271 -21.63 -21.34 -12.16
N ARG A 272 -21.70 -22.27 -13.12
CA ARG A 272 -22.46 -23.52 -13.05
C ARG A 272 -22.00 -24.48 -11.95
N THR A 273 -20.70 -24.55 -11.66
CA THR A 273 -20.11 -25.38 -10.60
C THR A 273 -20.34 -24.77 -9.22
N MET A 274 -20.34 -23.44 -9.14
CA MET A 274 -20.50 -22.70 -7.89
C MET A 274 -21.96 -22.78 -7.38
N VAL A 275 -22.94 -22.60 -8.26
CA VAL A 275 -24.37 -22.69 -7.92
C VAL A 275 -24.83 -24.13 -7.63
N GLY A 276 -24.24 -25.12 -8.30
CA GLY A 276 -24.61 -26.53 -8.13
C GLY A 276 -24.25 -27.15 -6.77
N ARG A 277 -23.23 -26.61 -6.08
CA ARG A 277 -22.77 -27.11 -4.76
C ARG A 277 -23.48 -26.46 -3.57
N MET A 278 -24.02 -25.24 -3.73
CA MET A 278 -24.68 -24.50 -2.65
C MET A 278 -26.18 -24.77 -2.52
N LEU A 279 -26.82 -25.36 -3.54
CA LEU A 279 -28.28 -25.52 -3.57
C LEU A 279 -28.71 -26.98 -3.35
N GLY A 280 -29.57 -27.18 -2.35
CA GLY A 280 -30.35 -28.41 -2.16
C GLY A 280 -31.32 -28.69 -3.33
N PRO A 281 -32.05 -29.82 -3.30
CA PRO A 281 -32.86 -30.30 -4.43
C PRO A 281 -33.82 -29.25 -5.00
N THR A 282 -34.38 -28.39 -4.14
CA THR A 282 -35.32 -27.32 -4.49
C THR A 282 -34.65 -26.17 -5.26
N GLY A 283 -33.44 -25.76 -4.88
CA GLY A 283 -32.71 -24.68 -5.58
C GLY A 283 -32.21 -25.10 -6.96
N ARG A 284 -31.94 -26.39 -7.18
CA ARG A 284 -31.57 -26.92 -8.51
C ARG A 284 -32.73 -26.87 -9.52
N ARG A 285 -34.00 -26.94 -9.07
CA ARG A 285 -35.18 -26.79 -9.94
C ARG A 285 -35.36 -25.34 -10.42
N ILE A 286 -35.13 -24.36 -9.55
CA ILE A 286 -35.29 -22.94 -9.86
C ILE A 286 -34.26 -22.50 -10.92
N VAL A 287 -33.00 -22.92 -10.77
CA VAL A 287 -31.93 -22.61 -11.76
C VAL A 287 -32.18 -23.28 -13.11
N LYS A 288 -32.74 -24.49 -13.14
CA LYS A 288 -33.17 -25.15 -14.39
C LYS A 288 -34.30 -24.39 -15.09
N SER A 289 -35.28 -23.87 -14.33
CA SER A 289 -36.40 -23.10 -14.88
C SER A 289 -35.95 -21.77 -15.49
N ILE A 290 -34.95 -21.10 -14.89
CA ILE A 290 -34.43 -19.82 -15.39
C ILE A 290 -33.58 -20.01 -16.65
N LEU A 291 -32.85 -21.13 -16.76
CA LEU A 291 -31.99 -21.42 -17.92
C LEU A 291 -32.72 -22.01 -19.12
N SER A 292 -33.95 -22.50 -18.96
CA SER A 292 -34.80 -23.01 -20.05
C SER A 292 -35.75 -21.97 -20.66
N MET A 293 -35.70 -20.71 -20.21
CA MET A 293 -36.49 -19.59 -20.76
C MET A 293 -35.67 -18.73 -21.74
N ARG A 294 -34.75 -19.35 -22.48
CA ARG A 294 -34.10 -18.74 -23.65
C ARG A 294 -34.38 -19.56 -24.89
#